data_AF-A0A352J570-F1
#
_entry.id   AF-A0A352J570-F1
#
_cell.length_a   1.000
_cell.length_b   1.000
_cell.length_c   1.000
_cell.angle_alpha   90.00
_cell.angle_beta   90.00
_cell.angle_gamma   90.00
#
_symmetry.space_group_name_H-M   'P 1'
#
loop_
_entity.id
_entity.type
_entity.pdbx_description
1 polymer ?
#
loop_
_entity_poly.entity_id
_entity_poly.type
_entity_poly.pdbx_seq_one_letter_code
_entity_poly.pdbx_strand_id
1 'polypeptide(L)'
;GTQIHLGHANANKLMNRFLKDVVRNYEARLANIHGGSLRNAIPRESFAVVTIPEQLSEDLVDLVNEYESLFREEFSGIESSISFKAEKTDVPESLLPIEVQDDLINAVEGCPNGVISMLAEFPGVVESSLNLALVQSTEGQIEVKLLVRSSSESRKEWVCSSVESVFMLAGAKVEFDGAYPGWQPDANSELLTTMTKIYMEKYGQRPNVNVIHAGLECGIIQANAGHKLDIVSFGPTITGAHSPDEAVHIAAVGKSYDYLLAILEQMK
;
A
#
# COMPACT_ATOMS: atom_id res chain seq x y z
N GLY A 1 -4.26 0.10 0.43
CA GLY A 1 -4.80 0.11 -0.94
C GLY A 1 -5.66 1.33 -1.16
N THR A 2 -6.90 1.30 -0.66
CA THR A 2 -7.86 2.41 -0.74
C THR A 2 -7.31 3.75 -0.24
N GLN A 3 -6.49 3.75 0.81
CA GLN A 3 -5.89 4.95 1.40
C GLN A 3 -4.51 5.33 0.84
N ILE A 4 -3.99 4.64 -0.19
CA ILE A 4 -2.61 4.88 -0.66
C ILE A 4 -2.42 6.29 -1.25
N HIS A 5 -3.50 6.88 -1.77
CA HIS A 5 -3.52 8.24 -2.32
C HIS A 5 -3.45 9.34 -1.24
N LEU A 6 -3.68 9.00 0.03
CA LEU A 6 -3.65 9.96 1.14
C LEU A 6 -2.22 10.37 1.52
N GLY A 7 -1.20 9.68 0.98
CA GLY A 7 0.20 10.03 1.23
C GLY A 7 0.71 9.64 2.61
N HIS A 8 0.03 8.72 3.30
CA HIS A 8 0.45 8.23 4.61
C HIS A 8 1.91 7.78 4.63
N ALA A 9 2.59 8.06 5.74
CA ALA A 9 3.95 7.63 5.98
C ALA A 9 4.03 6.10 6.00
N ASN A 10 5.07 5.55 5.37
CA ASN A 10 5.38 4.13 5.46
C ASN A 10 6.54 3.94 6.45
N ALA A 11 6.26 3.31 7.60
CA ALA A 11 7.25 3.16 8.67
C ALA A 11 8.53 2.42 8.23
N ASN A 12 8.42 1.45 7.31
CA ASN A 12 9.60 0.74 6.79
C ASN A 12 10.48 1.65 5.94
N LYS A 13 9.88 2.52 5.12
CA LYS A 13 10.62 3.51 4.32
C LYS A 13 11.30 4.54 5.22
N LEU A 14 10.59 5.10 6.21
CA LEU A 14 11.17 6.08 7.14
C LEU A 14 12.32 5.48 7.96
N MET A 15 12.15 4.25 8.46
CA MET A 15 13.20 3.54 9.18
C MET A 15 14.45 3.33 8.31
N ASN A 16 14.30 2.90 7.06
CA ASN A 16 15.45 2.64 6.19
C ASN A 16 16.13 3.92 5.69
N ARG A 17 15.39 5.03 5.54
CA ARG A 17 15.97 6.36 5.31
C ARG A 17 16.89 6.77 6.47
N PHE A 18 16.45 6.57 7.71
CA PHE A 18 17.27 6.82 8.90
C PHE A 18 18.47 5.86 8.99
N LEU A 19 18.24 4.55 8.83
CA LEU A 19 19.29 3.53 8.89
C LEU A 19 20.42 3.82 7.89
N LYS A 20 20.09 4.28 6.68
CA LYS A 20 21.07 4.65 5.67
C LYS A 20 22.01 5.77 6.13
N ASP A 21 21.50 6.71 6.92
CA ASP A 21 22.27 7.83 7.45
C ASP A 21 23.22 7.39 8.57
N VAL A 22 22.69 6.64 9.55
CA VAL A 22 23.50 6.18 10.70
C VAL A 22 24.55 5.15 10.32
N VAL A 23 24.29 4.29 9.33
CA VAL A 23 25.31 3.37 8.80
C VAL A 23 26.45 4.16 8.15
N ARG A 24 26.12 5.22 7.40
CA ARG A 24 27.09 6.02 6.66
C ARG A 24 27.92 6.93 7.58
N ASN A 25 27.29 7.55 8.56
CA ASN A 25 27.88 8.68 9.31
C ASN A 25 28.19 8.34 10.78
N TYR A 26 27.62 7.25 11.32
CA TYR A 26 27.73 6.88 12.75
C TYR A 26 28.27 5.46 12.96
N GLU A 27 28.83 4.84 11.91
CA GLU A 27 29.38 3.48 11.93
C GLU A 27 28.38 2.43 12.45
N ALA A 28 27.09 2.71 12.31
CA ALA A 28 26.05 1.84 12.84
C ALA A 28 26.06 0.47 12.15
N ARG A 29 25.81 -0.57 12.95
CA ARG A 29 25.64 -1.95 12.49
C ARG A 29 24.29 -2.48 12.90
N LEU A 30 23.57 -3.06 11.95
CA LEU A 30 22.21 -3.57 12.13
C LEU A 30 22.25 -5.00 12.67
N ALA A 31 21.57 -5.23 13.78
CA ALA A 31 21.39 -6.56 14.37
C ALA A 31 20.10 -7.21 13.87
N ASN A 32 18.99 -6.47 13.93
CA ASN A 32 17.70 -6.91 13.43
C ASN A 32 16.83 -5.72 13.01
N ILE A 33 15.82 -6.00 12.19
CA ILE A 33 14.76 -5.08 11.81
C ILE A 33 13.43 -5.83 11.74
N HIS A 34 12.36 -5.19 12.20
CA HIS A 34 11.01 -5.68 12.12
C HIS A 34 10.06 -4.50 11.94
N GLY A 35 9.38 -4.43 10.79
CA GLY A 35 8.37 -3.41 10.61
C GLY A 35 7.25 -3.81 9.66
N GLY A 36 6.05 -3.38 10.03
CA GLY A 36 4.81 -3.77 9.37
C GLY A 36 4.26 -5.14 9.78
N SER A 37 3.22 -5.58 9.09
CA SER A 37 2.51 -6.83 9.41
C SER A 37 1.81 -7.41 8.17
N LEU A 38 0.58 -7.00 7.90
CA LEU A 38 -0.23 -7.49 6.79
C LEU A 38 0.16 -6.83 5.47
N ARG A 39 0.29 -7.63 4.40
CA ARG A 39 0.73 -7.17 3.06
C ARG A 39 -0.11 -6.04 2.46
N ASN A 40 -1.38 -5.93 2.86
CA ASN A 40 -2.34 -4.94 2.35
C ASN A 40 -2.46 -3.68 3.23
N ALA A 41 -1.82 -3.66 4.40
CA ALA A 41 -1.82 -2.53 5.32
C ALA A 41 -0.55 -1.69 5.14
N ILE A 42 -0.70 -0.37 5.18
CA ILE A 42 0.46 0.54 5.23
C ILE A 42 1.10 0.35 6.62
N PRO A 43 2.40 0.03 6.70
CA PRO A 43 3.03 -0.28 7.99
C PRO A 43 3.09 0.98 8.86
N ARG A 44 2.54 0.86 10.08
CA ARG A 44 2.46 1.94 11.07
C ARG A 44 3.66 1.99 12.00
N GLU A 45 4.35 0.86 12.16
CA GLU A 45 5.44 0.68 13.11
C GLU A 45 6.59 -0.07 12.44
N SER A 46 7.82 0.32 12.81
CA SER A 46 9.05 -0.33 12.40
C SER A 46 10.08 -0.16 13.51
N PHE A 47 10.80 -1.23 13.83
CA PHE A 47 11.76 -1.32 14.91
C PHE A 47 13.08 -1.87 14.36
N ALA A 48 14.20 -1.34 14.82
CA ALA A 48 15.52 -1.83 14.47
C ALA A 48 16.42 -1.82 15.70
N VAL A 49 17.25 -2.85 15.84
CA VAL A 49 18.32 -2.89 16.85
C VAL A 49 19.64 -2.63 16.12
N VAL A 50 20.34 -1.58 16.53
CA VAL A 50 21.65 -1.21 15.99
C VAL A 50 22.71 -1.15 17.08
N THR A 51 23.95 -1.44 16.72
CA THR A 51 25.12 -1.14 17.54
C THR A 51 25.88 0.02 16.94
N ILE A 52 26.41 0.90 17.79
CA ILE A 52 27.25 2.04 17.41
C ILE A 52 28.45 2.13 18.36
N PRO A 53 29.52 2.84 18.00
CA PRO A 53 30.58 3.19 18.95
C PRO A 53 30.01 3.98 20.14
N GLU A 54 30.37 3.61 21.38
CA GLU A 54 29.79 4.20 22.60
C GLU A 54 29.93 5.73 22.64
N GLN A 55 31.04 6.26 22.12
CA GLN A 55 31.29 7.70 22.07
C GLN A 55 30.30 8.49 21.18
N LEU A 56 29.56 7.82 20.30
CA LEU A 56 28.55 8.42 19.43
C LEU A 56 27.12 8.26 20.00
N SER A 57 26.97 7.70 21.20
CA SER A 57 25.65 7.37 21.73
C SER A 57 24.77 8.57 22.03
N GLU A 58 25.34 9.69 22.50
CA GLU A 58 24.61 10.94 22.68
C GLU A 58 24.23 11.56 21.33
N ASP A 59 25.19 11.64 20.39
CA ASP A 59 24.96 12.18 19.06
C ASP A 59 23.87 11.41 18.27
N LEU A 60 23.76 10.09 18.46
CA LEU A 60 22.69 9.28 17.86
C LEU A 60 21.32 9.65 18.42
N VAL A 61 21.21 9.89 19.73
CA VAL A 61 19.95 10.28 20.37
C VAL A 61 19.51 11.66 19.86
N ASP A 62 20.45 12.59 19.71
CA ASP A 62 20.17 13.90 19.12
C ASP A 62 19.70 13.76 17.67
N LEU A 63 20.37 12.93 16.85
CA LEU A 63 19.96 12.64 15.48
C LEU A 63 18.55 12.03 15.41
N VAL A 64 18.19 11.13 16.32
CA VAL A 64 16.84 10.56 16.38
C VAL A 64 15.79 11.65 16.66
N ASN A 65 16.08 12.60 17.54
CA ASN A 65 15.18 13.74 17.81
C ASN A 65 15.07 14.67 16.59
N GLU A 66 16.17 14.88 15.85
CA GLU A 66 16.16 15.63 14.60
C GLU A 66 15.30 14.93 13.54
N TYR A 67 15.45 13.62 13.36
CA TYR A 67 14.61 12.84 12.43
C TYR A 67 13.15 12.77 12.85
N GLU A 68 12.85 12.71 14.16
CA GLU A 68 11.48 12.80 14.65
C GLU A 68 10.84 14.13 14.23
N SER A 69 11.57 15.23 14.40
CA SER A 69 11.13 16.57 14.04
C SER A 69 10.97 16.71 12.51
N LEU A 70 11.95 16.23 11.75
CA LEU A 70 11.95 16.20 10.29
C LEU A 70 10.73 15.44 9.75
N PHE A 71 10.48 14.23 10.24
CA PHE A 71 9.35 13.43 9.77
C PHE A 71 8.01 14.07 10.14
N ARG A 72 7.88 14.66 11.34
CA ARG A 72 6.67 15.42 11.70
C ARG A 72 6.43 16.62 10.78
N GLU A 73 7.49 17.30 10.37
CA GLU A 73 7.41 18.42 9.43
C GLU A 73 7.01 17.94 8.03
N GLU A 74 7.71 16.94 7.47
CA GLU A 74 7.46 16.42 6.13
C GLU A 74 6.05 15.83 5.96
N PHE A 75 5.51 15.21 7.00
CA PHE A 75 4.18 14.60 7.00
C PHE A 75 3.12 15.46 7.72
N SER A 76 3.41 16.74 7.93
CA SER A 76 2.48 17.69 8.52
C SER A 76 1.18 17.78 7.70
N GLY A 77 0.05 17.65 8.38
CA GLY A 77 -1.28 17.63 7.75
C GLY A 77 -1.71 16.26 7.18
N ILE A 78 -0.82 15.25 7.18
CA ILE A 78 -1.15 13.87 6.80
C ILE A 78 -1.15 12.97 8.05
N GLU A 79 -0.05 12.98 8.80
CA GLU A 79 0.09 12.19 10.02
C GLU A 79 -0.26 13.02 11.26
N SER A 80 -1.07 12.43 12.15
CA SER A 80 -1.50 13.11 13.39
C SER A 80 -0.34 13.34 14.36
N SER A 81 0.57 12.37 14.46
CA SER A 81 1.86 12.51 15.14
C SER A 81 2.75 11.31 14.80
N ILE A 82 3.96 11.57 14.32
CA ILE A 82 5.02 10.55 14.21
C ILE A 82 5.78 10.53 15.55
N SER A 83 6.09 9.34 16.05
CA SER A 83 6.96 9.13 17.21
C SER A 83 8.19 8.36 16.76
N PHE A 84 9.39 8.87 17.06
CA PHE A 84 10.63 8.22 16.70
C PHE A 84 11.61 8.30 17.87
N LYS A 85 12.09 7.15 18.33
CA LYS A 85 12.77 7.00 19.62
C LYS A 85 13.92 6.01 19.52
N ALA A 86 14.93 6.23 20.34
CA ALA A 86 16.01 5.29 20.58
C ALA A 86 16.14 5.05 22.08
N GLU A 87 16.30 3.79 22.45
CA GLU A 87 16.49 3.35 23.83
C GLU A 87 17.69 2.40 23.86
N LYS A 88 18.56 2.54 24.87
CA LYS A 88 19.65 1.58 25.06
C LYS A 88 19.04 0.21 25.40
N THR A 89 19.58 -0.83 24.78
CA THR A 89 19.18 -2.23 24.99
C THR A 89 20.43 -3.09 25.18
N ASP A 90 20.22 -4.37 25.49
CA ASP A 90 21.31 -5.33 25.63
C ASP A 90 22.07 -5.50 24.31
N VAL A 91 23.38 -5.78 24.41
CA VAL A 91 24.21 -6.03 23.24
C VAL A 91 23.68 -7.29 22.51
N PRO A 92 23.35 -7.20 21.21
CA PRO A 92 22.79 -8.32 20.48
C PRO A 92 23.82 -9.45 20.32
N GLU A 93 23.35 -10.70 20.28
CA GLU A 93 24.21 -11.88 20.10
C GLU A 93 24.91 -11.93 18.74
N SER A 94 24.29 -11.32 17.72
CA SER A 94 24.82 -11.29 16.36
C SER A 94 24.41 -10.01 15.62
N LEU A 95 25.18 -9.70 14.58
CA LEU A 95 24.93 -8.60 13.66
C LEU A 95 24.70 -9.16 12.26
N LEU A 96 23.93 -8.44 11.43
CA LEU A 96 23.87 -8.72 10.01
C LEU A 96 25.26 -8.54 9.39
N PRO A 97 25.66 -9.41 8.43
CA PRO A 97 26.84 -9.16 7.61
C PRO A 97 26.74 -7.78 6.94
N ILE A 98 27.86 -7.08 6.82
CA ILE A 98 27.89 -5.69 6.29
C ILE A 98 27.24 -5.62 4.91
N GLU A 99 27.60 -6.54 4.01
CA GLU A 99 27.04 -6.58 2.66
C GLU A 99 25.52 -6.75 2.69
N VAL A 100 25.01 -7.69 3.50
CA VAL A 100 23.57 -7.94 3.66
C VAL A 100 22.84 -6.74 4.25
N GLN A 101 23.44 -6.06 5.22
CA GLN A 101 22.91 -4.84 5.83
C GLN A 101 22.77 -3.73 4.78
N ASP A 102 23.84 -3.46 4.04
CA ASP A 102 23.88 -2.37 3.05
C ASP A 102 22.94 -2.66 1.88
N ASP A 103 22.91 -3.91 1.42
CA ASP A 103 21.99 -4.37 0.36
C ASP A 103 20.53 -4.25 0.80
N LEU A 104 20.19 -4.66 2.03
CA LEU A 104 18.84 -4.52 2.57
C LEU A 104 18.41 -3.06 2.63
N ILE A 105 19.22 -2.20 3.26
CA ILE A 105 18.89 -0.79 3.46
C ILE A 105 18.74 -0.09 2.11
N ASN A 106 19.66 -0.33 1.17
CA ASN A 106 19.60 0.29 -0.15
C ASN A 106 18.45 -0.25 -1.01
N ALA A 107 18.12 -1.54 -0.92
CA ALA A 107 16.99 -2.10 -1.64
C ALA A 107 15.66 -1.55 -1.11
N VAL A 108 15.47 -1.53 0.21
CA VAL A 108 14.25 -0.99 0.82
C VAL A 108 14.12 0.51 0.53
N GLU A 109 15.22 1.26 0.62
CA GLU A 109 15.21 2.71 0.33
C GLU A 109 15.04 3.02 -1.17
N GLY A 110 15.65 2.24 -2.05
CA GLY A 110 15.52 2.38 -3.50
C GLY A 110 14.21 1.85 -4.07
N CYS A 111 13.53 0.95 -3.37
CA CYS A 111 12.26 0.38 -3.82
C CYS A 111 11.16 1.46 -3.88
N PRO A 112 10.42 1.59 -5.00
CA PRO A 112 9.31 2.52 -5.11
C PRO A 112 8.19 2.15 -4.12
N ASN A 113 7.54 3.15 -3.53
CA ASN A 113 6.44 2.95 -2.58
C ASN A 113 5.41 4.09 -2.69
N GLY A 114 4.13 3.76 -2.52
CA GLY A 114 3.02 4.71 -2.66
C GLY A 114 2.38 4.65 -4.04
N VAL A 115 1.86 5.80 -4.49
CA VAL A 115 1.29 5.98 -5.83
C VAL A 115 2.40 5.98 -6.87
N ILE A 116 2.24 5.18 -7.94
CA ILE A 116 3.20 5.10 -9.05
C ILE A 116 2.66 5.84 -10.28
N SER A 117 1.38 5.65 -10.60
CA SER A 117 0.72 6.33 -11.71
C SER A 117 -0.74 6.63 -11.39
N MET A 118 -1.28 7.65 -12.05
CA MET A 118 -2.68 8.04 -12.00
C MET A 118 -3.35 7.70 -13.34
N LEU A 119 -4.64 7.40 -13.32
CA LEU A 119 -5.41 7.21 -14.55
C LEU A 119 -5.54 8.54 -15.29
N ALA A 120 -5.17 8.54 -16.58
CA ALA A 120 -5.29 9.72 -17.42
C ALA A 120 -6.77 10.08 -17.72
N GLU A 121 -7.61 9.07 -17.90
CA GLU A 121 -9.04 9.23 -18.22
C GLU A 121 -9.89 9.60 -17.00
N PHE A 122 -9.40 9.30 -15.79
CA PHE A 122 -10.09 9.54 -14.53
C PHE A 122 -9.18 10.33 -13.56
N PRO A 123 -9.08 11.67 -13.72
CA PRO A 123 -8.25 12.50 -12.88
C PRO A 123 -8.53 12.28 -11.39
N GLY A 124 -7.46 12.14 -10.60
CA GLY A 124 -7.55 11.87 -9.15
C GLY A 124 -7.68 10.39 -8.78
N VAL A 125 -7.80 9.47 -9.74
CA VAL A 125 -7.81 8.03 -9.49
C VAL A 125 -6.42 7.44 -9.69
N VAL A 126 -5.95 6.68 -8.70
CA VAL A 126 -4.70 5.91 -8.79
C VAL A 126 -4.86 4.79 -9.80
N GLU A 127 -3.94 4.70 -10.76
CA GLU A 127 -3.85 3.56 -11.70
C GLU A 127 -3.01 2.45 -11.07
N SER A 128 -1.77 2.76 -10.69
CA SER A 128 -0.81 1.80 -10.13
C SER A 128 -0.23 2.29 -8.80
N SER A 129 0.00 1.37 -7.87
CA SER A 129 0.63 1.65 -6.58
C SER A 129 1.44 0.47 -6.08
N LEU A 130 2.35 0.73 -5.14
CA LEU A 130 3.06 -0.29 -4.38
C LEU A 130 3.01 0.02 -2.88
N ASN A 131 2.81 -1.01 -2.05
CA ASN A 131 2.95 -0.90 -0.60
C ASN A 131 4.05 -1.85 -0.10
N LEU A 132 5.15 -1.31 0.43
CA LEU A 132 6.21 -2.08 1.08
C LEU A 132 5.78 -2.37 2.51
N ALA A 133 5.18 -3.55 2.70
CA ALA A 133 4.32 -3.85 3.83
C ALA A 133 5.01 -4.52 5.01
N LEU A 134 6.08 -5.27 4.75
CA LEU A 134 6.85 -5.97 5.78
C LEU A 134 8.34 -5.89 5.44
N VAL A 135 9.17 -5.61 6.45
CA VAL A 135 10.61 -5.87 6.45
C VAL A 135 10.92 -6.58 7.76
N GLN A 136 11.39 -7.82 7.68
CA GLN A 136 11.64 -8.64 8.86
C GLN A 136 12.91 -9.46 8.69
N SER A 137 13.87 -9.28 9.59
CA SER A 137 15.00 -10.19 9.76
C SER A 137 14.64 -11.30 10.76
N THR A 138 14.94 -12.54 10.43
CA THR A 138 14.92 -13.69 11.34
C THR A 138 16.28 -14.40 11.29
N GLU A 139 16.45 -15.46 12.08
CA GLU A 139 17.66 -16.29 11.99
C GLU A 139 17.83 -16.84 10.57
N GLY A 140 18.96 -16.50 9.93
CA GLY A 140 19.35 -17.00 8.61
C GLY A 140 18.62 -16.42 7.39
N GLN A 141 17.66 -15.50 7.55
CA GLN A 141 16.94 -14.90 6.41
C GLN A 141 16.36 -13.52 6.71
N ILE A 142 16.17 -12.73 5.65
CA ILE A 142 15.41 -11.48 5.68
C ILE A 142 14.24 -11.61 4.71
N GLU A 143 13.05 -11.32 5.19
CA GLU A 143 11.82 -11.33 4.41
C GLU A 143 11.34 -9.90 4.17
N VAL A 144 11.08 -9.57 2.91
CA VAL A 144 10.45 -8.31 2.51
C VAL A 144 9.18 -8.64 1.74
N LYS A 145 8.02 -8.15 2.22
CA LYS A 145 6.73 -8.34 1.54
C LYS A 145 6.21 -7.02 1.00
N LEU A 146 5.81 -7.04 -0.26
CA LEU A 146 5.22 -5.90 -0.95
C LEU A 146 3.89 -6.31 -1.58
N LEU A 147 3.04 -5.33 -1.85
CA LEU A 147 1.83 -5.53 -2.63
C LEU A 147 1.72 -4.49 -3.74
N VAL A 148 1.87 -4.95 -4.97
CA VAL A 148 1.63 -4.16 -6.18
C VAL A 148 0.14 -4.22 -6.53
N ARG A 149 -0.43 -3.09 -6.92
CA ARG A 149 -1.80 -2.99 -7.43
C ARG A 149 -1.80 -2.15 -8.70
N SER A 150 -2.58 -2.56 -9.68
CA SER A 150 -2.86 -1.77 -10.86
C SER A 150 -4.21 -2.13 -11.46
N SER A 151 -4.91 -1.18 -12.05
CA SER A 151 -6.07 -1.45 -12.92
C SER A 151 -5.66 -2.00 -14.28
N SER A 152 -4.41 -1.83 -14.69
CA SER A 152 -3.81 -2.32 -15.94
C SER A 152 -2.78 -3.43 -15.66
N GLU A 153 -2.93 -4.58 -16.32
CA GLU A 153 -2.01 -5.71 -16.16
C GLU A 153 -0.59 -5.37 -16.60
N SER A 154 -0.41 -4.73 -17.76
CA SER A 154 0.93 -4.37 -18.26
C SER A 154 1.63 -3.36 -17.35
N ARG A 155 0.87 -2.44 -16.73
CA ARG A 155 1.41 -1.53 -15.72
C ARG A 155 1.80 -2.27 -14.44
N LYS A 156 1.00 -3.26 -14.02
CA LYS A 156 1.31 -4.11 -12.86
C LYS A 156 2.64 -4.85 -13.07
N GLU A 157 2.78 -5.49 -14.21
CA GLU A 157 3.99 -6.22 -14.62
C GLU A 157 5.21 -5.30 -14.67
N TRP A 158 5.05 -4.08 -15.18
CA TRP A 158 6.13 -3.10 -15.22
C TRP A 158 6.60 -2.69 -13.82
N VAL A 159 5.67 -2.45 -12.88
CA VAL A 159 6.03 -2.17 -11.48
C VAL A 159 6.69 -3.39 -10.83
N CYS A 160 6.17 -4.60 -11.04
CA CYS A 160 6.79 -5.83 -10.56
C CYS A 160 8.22 -5.99 -11.08
N SER A 161 8.46 -5.76 -12.37
CA SER A 161 9.79 -5.84 -12.99
C SER A 161 10.76 -4.81 -12.40
N SER A 162 10.29 -3.59 -12.10
CA SER A 162 11.12 -2.59 -11.42
C SER A 162 11.50 -3.01 -10.00
N VAL A 163 10.57 -3.62 -9.25
CA VAL A 163 10.82 -4.13 -7.89
C VAL A 163 11.81 -5.29 -7.94
N GLU A 164 11.59 -6.23 -8.84
CA GLU A 164 12.50 -7.36 -9.07
C GLU A 164 13.90 -6.87 -9.36
N SER A 165 14.05 -5.89 -10.26
CA SER A 165 15.35 -5.30 -10.60
C SER A 165 16.08 -4.74 -9.36
N VAL A 166 15.37 -4.00 -8.50
CA VAL A 166 15.96 -3.42 -7.27
C VAL A 166 16.43 -4.50 -6.31
N PHE A 167 15.60 -5.51 -6.04
CA PHE A 167 15.94 -6.55 -5.06
C PHE A 167 16.96 -7.57 -5.60
N MET A 168 16.96 -7.86 -6.91
CA MET A 168 17.99 -8.68 -7.53
C MET A 168 19.36 -8.01 -7.50
N LEU A 169 19.44 -6.68 -7.67
CA LEU A 169 20.70 -5.94 -7.53
C LEU A 169 21.25 -6.01 -6.10
N ALA A 170 20.39 -6.20 -5.11
CA ALA A 170 20.73 -6.43 -3.71
C ALA A 170 20.94 -7.93 -3.37
N GLY A 171 21.10 -8.79 -4.38
CA GLY A 171 21.36 -10.22 -4.20
C GLY A 171 20.17 -11.04 -3.68
N ALA A 172 18.97 -10.46 -3.57
CA ALA A 172 17.80 -11.16 -3.08
C ALA A 172 17.15 -12.05 -4.14
N LYS A 173 16.53 -13.13 -3.67
CA LYS A 173 15.58 -13.92 -4.47
C LYS A 173 14.22 -13.25 -4.44
N VAL A 174 13.63 -13.02 -5.61
CA VAL A 174 12.31 -12.39 -5.76
C VAL A 174 11.31 -13.43 -6.25
N GLU A 175 10.16 -13.53 -5.58
CA GLU A 175 9.06 -14.40 -5.97
C GLU A 175 7.76 -13.59 -6.04
N PHE A 176 6.95 -13.86 -7.06
CA PHE A 176 5.63 -13.27 -7.23
C PHE A 176 4.56 -14.33 -6.98
N ASP A 177 3.60 -14.02 -6.12
CA ASP A 177 2.48 -14.90 -5.80
C ASP A 177 1.18 -14.09 -5.58
N GLY A 178 0.04 -14.76 -5.67
CA GLY A 178 -1.28 -14.18 -5.39
C GLY A 178 -1.70 -13.14 -6.42
N ALA A 179 -1.27 -13.29 -7.68
CA ALA A 179 -1.68 -12.42 -8.77
C ALA A 179 -3.20 -12.53 -9.01
N TYR A 180 -3.86 -11.38 -9.12
CA TYR A 180 -5.24 -11.27 -9.58
C TYR A 180 -5.32 -10.15 -10.62
N PRO A 181 -6.19 -10.28 -11.63
CA PRO A 181 -6.33 -9.27 -12.68
C PRO A 181 -6.92 -7.98 -12.14
N GLY A 182 -6.46 -6.86 -12.70
CA GLY A 182 -7.10 -5.56 -12.55
C GLY A 182 -8.46 -5.52 -13.24
N TRP A 183 -9.23 -4.48 -12.90
CA TRP A 183 -10.47 -4.13 -13.60
C TRP A 183 -10.34 -2.70 -14.10
N GLN A 184 -10.03 -2.54 -15.39
CA GLN A 184 -9.86 -1.23 -15.99
C GLN A 184 -11.23 -0.56 -16.17
N PRO A 185 -11.42 0.68 -15.70
CA PRO A 185 -12.68 1.39 -15.90
C PRO A 185 -12.90 1.71 -17.38
N ASP A 186 -14.15 1.59 -17.85
CA ASP A 186 -14.56 1.91 -19.22
C ASP A 186 -15.49 3.14 -19.19
N ALA A 187 -14.98 4.29 -19.63
CA ALA A 187 -15.74 5.54 -19.69
C ALA A 187 -16.92 5.48 -20.67
N ASN A 188 -16.93 4.50 -21.58
CA ASN A 188 -17.96 4.32 -22.60
C ASN A 188 -18.92 3.15 -22.27
N SER A 189 -18.95 2.67 -21.02
CA SER A 189 -19.87 1.61 -20.60
C SER A 189 -21.34 1.99 -20.81
N GLU A 190 -22.03 1.19 -21.63
CA GLU A 190 -23.45 1.35 -21.92
C GLU A 190 -24.29 0.99 -20.68
N LEU A 191 -23.87 -0.05 -19.95
CA LEU A 191 -24.48 -0.47 -18.70
C LEU A 191 -24.38 0.63 -17.64
N LEU A 192 -23.20 1.23 -17.46
CA LEU A 192 -22.99 2.34 -16.52
C LEU A 192 -23.88 3.54 -16.85
N THR A 193 -23.99 3.87 -18.14
CA THR A 193 -24.87 4.94 -18.62
C THR A 193 -26.34 4.64 -18.31
N THR A 194 -26.78 3.41 -18.58
CA THR A 194 -28.15 2.94 -18.32
C THR A 194 -28.48 2.96 -16.83
N MET A 195 -27.60 2.36 -16.01
CA MET A 195 -27.72 2.35 -14.56
C MET A 195 -27.78 3.78 -13.99
N THR A 196 -26.90 4.68 -14.45
CA THR A 196 -26.89 6.08 -14.03
C THR A 196 -28.24 6.77 -14.28
N LYS A 197 -28.83 6.55 -15.46
CA LYS A 197 -30.15 7.07 -15.81
C LYS A 197 -31.24 6.54 -14.88
N ILE A 198 -31.28 5.22 -14.66
CA ILE A 198 -32.26 4.58 -13.77
C ILE A 198 -32.17 5.13 -12.35
N TYR A 199 -30.94 5.33 -11.84
CA TYR A 199 -30.73 5.89 -10.51
C TYR A 199 -31.27 7.33 -10.40
N MET A 200 -31.01 8.15 -11.42
CA MET A 200 -31.52 9.53 -11.48
C MET A 200 -33.05 9.58 -11.53
N GLU A 201 -33.68 8.74 -12.35
CA GLU A 201 -35.14 8.67 -12.48
C GLU A 201 -35.80 8.21 -11.18
N LYS A 202 -35.20 7.24 -10.48
CA LYS A 202 -35.77 6.64 -9.27
C LYS A 202 -35.56 7.49 -8.01
N TYR A 203 -34.41 8.14 -7.88
CA TYR A 203 -34.01 8.82 -6.65
C TYR A 203 -33.85 10.34 -6.78
N GLY A 204 -34.02 10.91 -7.98
CA GLY A 204 -33.96 12.35 -8.22
C GLY A 204 -32.56 12.96 -8.01
N GLN A 205 -31.52 12.13 -7.95
CA GLN A 205 -30.13 12.54 -7.72
C GLN A 205 -29.18 11.71 -8.59
N ARG A 206 -28.03 12.29 -8.95
CA ARG A 206 -26.99 11.55 -9.67
C ARG A 206 -26.29 10.55 -8.74
N PRO A 207 -26.04 9.30 -9.18
CA PRO A 207 -25.19 8.39 -8.42
C PRO A 207 -23.75 8.90 -8.42
N ASN A 208 -23.00 8.57 -7.37
CA ASN A 208 -21.57 8.82 -7.34
C ASN A 208 -20.84 7.67 -8.05
N VAL A 209 -20.34 7.93 -9.26
CA VAL A 209 -19.58 6.96 -10.06
C VAL A 209 -18.11 7.09 -9.68
N ASN A 210 -17.55 6.03 -9.11
CA ASN A 210 -16.18 6.02 -8.60
C ASN A 210 -15.41 4.80 -9.09
N VAL A 211 -14.09 4.94 -9.11
CA VAL A 211 -13.14 3.84 -9.23
C VAL A 211 -12.48 3.64 -7.88
N ILE A 212 -12.51 2.43 -7.35
CA ILE A 212 -11.87 2.10 -6.07
C ILE A 212 -10.49 1.50 -6.33
N HIS A 213 -9.47 2.01 -5.64
CA HIS A 213 -8.13 1.43 -5.67
C HIS A 213 -8.00 0.23 -4.73
N ALA A 214 -8.79 -0.81 -5.01
CA ALA A 214 -8.89 -2.05 -4.25
C ALA A 214 -9.10 -3.24 -5.21
N GLY A 215 -9.03 -4.46 -4.68
CA GLY A 215 -9.36 -5.65 -5.46
C GLY A 215 -10.86 -5.89 -5.44
N LEU A 216 -11.47 -6.04 -6.62
CA LEU A 216 -12.85 -6.48 -6.80
C LEU A 216 -12.88 -7.70 -7.72
N GLU A 217 -13.83 -8.61 -7.48
CA GLU A 217 -13.99 -9.82 -8.29
C GLU A 217 -14.37 -9.53 -9.75
N CYS A 218 -14.85 -8.33 -10.08
CA CYS A 218 -15.15 -7.90 -11.44
C CYS A 218 -13.98 -8.11 -12.41
N GLY A 219 -12.73 -7.89 -11.97
CA GLY A 219 -11.54 -8.16 -12.79
C GLY A 219 -11.36 -9.65 -13.07
N ILE A 220 -11.58 -10.49 -12.05
CA ILE A 220 -11.49 -11.96 -12.17
C ILE A 220 -12.60 -12.48 -13.09
N ILE A 221 -13.83 -11.99 -12.91
CA ILE A 221 -14.97 -12.34 -13.76
C ILE A 221 -14.68 -11.98 -15.21
N GLN A 222 -14.21 -10.74 -15.47
CA GLN A 222 -13.86 -10.30 -16.83
C GLN A 222 -12.76 -11.14 -17.47
N ALA A 223 -11.72 -11.51 -16.72
CA ALA A 223 -10.63 -12.34 -17.22
C ALA A 223 -11.07 -13.77 -17.58
N ASN A 224 -12.06 -14.32 -16.86
CA ASN A 224 -12.52 -15.70 -17.04
C ASN A 224 -13.75 -15.84 -17.96
N ALA A 225 -14.45 -14.75 -18.28
CA ALA A 225 -15.67 -14.81 -19.07
C ALA A 225 -15.49 -15.33 -20.52
N GLY A 226 -14.26 -15.28 -21.05
CA GLY A 226 -13.94 -15.68 -22.43
C GLY A 226 -14.49 -14.73 -23.51
N HIS A 227 -15.15 -13.64 -23.11
CA HIS A 227 -15.62 -12.55 -23.96
C HIS A 227 -15.66 -11.24 -23.16
N LYS A 228 -15.72 -10.09 -23.85
CA LYS A 228 -15.86 -8.78 -23.18
C LYS A 228 -17.24 -8.71 -22.52
N LEU A 229 -17.27 -8.40 -21.22
CA LEU A 229 -18.48 -8.10 -20.48
C LEU A 229 -18.54 -6.59 -20.25
N ASP A 230 -19.75 -6.05 -20.18
CA ASP A 230 -19.97 -4.72 -19.62
C ASP A 230 -20.40 -4.91 -18.16
N ILE A 231 -19.51 -4.56 -17.22
CA ILE A 231 -19.66 -4.87 -15.78
C ILE A 231 -19.76 -3.56 -15.02
N VAL A 232 -20.71 -3.49 -14.08
CA VAL A 232 -20.81 -2.42 -13.09
C VAL A 232 -20.97 -3.05 -11.71
N SER A 233 -20.26 -2.49 -10.72
CA SER A 233 -20.39 -2.89 -9.31
C SER A 233 -21.15 -1.81 -8.53
N PHE A 234 -22.13 -2.23 -7.74
CA PHE A 234 -22.89 -1.36 -6.84
C PHE A 234 -23.35 -2.14 -5.61
N GLY A 235 -23.66 -1.44 -4.52
CA GLY A 235 -24.09 -2.08 -3.28
C GLY A 235 -24.58 -1.07 -2.24
N PRO A 236 -25.06 -1.55 -1.08
CA PRO A 236 -25.45 -0.69 0.02
C PRO A 236 -24.22 -0.08 0.72
N THR A 237 -24.46 0.94 1.53
CA THR A 237 -23.42 1.51 2.38
C THR A 237 -23.04 0.53 3.50
N ILE A 238 -21.78 0.11 3.48
CA ILE A 238 -21.13 -0.69 4.53
C ILE A 238 -19.94 0.12 5.06
N THR A 239 -19.80 0.19 6.38
CA THR A 239 -18.69 0.86 7.08
C THR A 239 -17.93 -0.14 7.92
N GLY A 240 -16.62 0.09 8.13
CA GLY A 240 -15.81 -0.79 8.97
C GLY A 240 -15.62 -2.21 8.43
N ALA A 241 -15.82 -2.43 7.13
CA ALA A 241 -15.66 -3.76 6.53
C ALA A 241 -14.31 -4.40 6.89
N HIS A 242 -14.33 -5.68 7.24
CA HIS A 242 -13.16 -6.45 7.72
C HIS A 242 -12.62 -6.03 9.09
N SER A 243 -13.45 -5.37 9.91
CA SER A 243 -13.13 -5.08 11.31
C SER A 243 -14.29 -5.50 12.22
N PRO A 244 -14.05 -5.63 13.54
CA PRO A 244 -15.15 -5.83 14.50
C PRO A 244 -16.20 -4.71 14.48
N ASP A 245 -15.85 -3.53 13.95
CA ASP A 245 -16.76 -2.37 13.79
C ASP A 245 -17.58 -2.42 12.49
N GLU A 246 -17.58 -3.56 11.77
CA GLU A 246 -18.32 -3.72 10.53
C GLU A 246 -19.84 -3.54 10.74
N ALA A 247 -20.42 -2.61 9.98
CA ALA A 247 -21.84 -2.29 10.05
C ALA A 247 -22.42 -1.98 8.66
N VAL A 248 -23.70 -2.32 8.47
CA VAL A 248 -24.45 -2.03 7.23
C VAL A 248 -25.59 -1.06 7.51
N HIS A 249 -25.76 -0.06 6.64
CA HIS A 249 -26.83 0.91 6.76
C HIS A 249 -28.15 0.32 6.23
N ILE A 250 -29.06 -0.06 7.13
CA ILE A 250 -30.31 -0.80 6.82
C ILE A 250 -31.12 -0.13 5.70
N ALA A 251 -31.36 1.18 5.76
CA ALA A 251 -32.14 1.87 4.73
C ALA A 251 -31.43 1.92 3.37
N ALA A 252 -30.09 1.78 3.32
CA ALA A 252 -29.36 1.67 2.06
C ALA A 252 -29.57 0.30 1.40
N VAL A 253 -29.76 -0.76 2.18
CA VAL A 253 -30.06 -2.11 1.67
C VAL A 253 -31.36 -2.11 0.86
N GLY A 254 -32.42 -1.51 1.39
CA GLY A 254 -33.70 -1.38 0.67
C GLY A 254 -33.55 -0.61 -0.65
N LYS A 255 -32.86 0.55 -0.62
CA LYS A 255 -32.57 1.31 -1.84
C LYS A 255 -31.75 0.51 -2.87
N SER A 256 -30.75 -0.24 -2.44
CA SER A 256 -29.94 -1.08 -3.33
C SER A 256 -30.77 -2.20 -3.96
N TYR A 257 -31.67 -2.82 -3.20
CA TYR A 257 -32.58 -3.84 -3.70
C TYR A 257 -33.57 -3.29 -4.74
N ASP A 258 -34.24 -2.18 -4.42
CA ASP A 258 -35.19 -1.56 -5.36
C ASP A 258 -34.50 -1.05 -6.63
N TYR A 259 -33.23 -0.68 -6.53
CA TYR A 259 -32.42 -0.27 -7.68
C TYR A 259 -32.03 -1.47 -8.54
N LEU A 260 -31.63 -2.60 -7.92
CA LEU A 260 -31.37 -3.86 -8.63
C LEU A 260 -32.59 -4.28 -9.45
N LEU A 261 -33.79 -4.27 -8.87
CA LEU A 261 -35.02 -4.61 -9.59
C LEU A 261 -35.27 -3.68 -10.78
N ALA A 262 -35.13 -2.36 -10.59
CA ALA A 262 -35.31 -1.39 -11.67
C ALA A 262 -34.31 -1.57 -12.81
N ILE A 263 -33.07 -1.99 -12.51
CA ILE A 263 -32.07 -2.34 -13.52
C ILE A 263 -32.54 -3.55 -14.31
N LEU A 264 -32.91 -4.64 -13.62
CA LEU A 264 -33.33 -5.89 -14.27
C LEU A 264 -34.59 -5.72 -15.15
N GLU A 265 -35.52 -4.84 -14.76
CA GLU A 265 -36.71 -4.52 -15.57
C GLU A 265 -36.38 -3.78 -16.89
N GLN A 266 -35.28 -3.05 -16.92
CA GLN A 266 -34.82 -2.30 -18.10
C GLN A 266 -33.88 -3.10 -19.00
N MET A 267 -33.24 -4.14 -18.48
CA MET A 267 -32.37 -5.02 -19.26
C MET A 267 -33.23 -6.00 -20.07
N LYS A 268 -33.11 -5.95 -21.40
CA LYS A 268 -33.78 -6.84 -22.35
C LYS A 268 -32.80 -7.78 -23.02
#